data_AF-A0A2A3HDZ6-F1
#
_entry.id   AF-A0A2A3HDZ6-F1
#
_cell.length_a   1.000
_cell.length_b   1.000
_cell.length_c   1.000
_cell.angle_alpha   90.00
_cell.angle_beta   90.00
_cell.angle_gamma   90.00
#
_symmetry.space_group_name_H-M   'P 1'
#
loop_
_entity.id
_entity.type
_entity.pdbx_description
1 polymer ?
#
loop_
_entity_poly.entity_id
_entity_poly.type
_entity_poly.pdbx_seq_one_letter_code
_entity_poly.pdbx_strand_id
1 'polypeptide(L)'
;MSITRTIQGKIFITDFQVANEAIKNFPSIKITNNLFSLVTIDEYSSNIEELYKVEATYREMLLEKQHKQEEERKRLEEERKKLEEEKRIIENQKEFLNQLIELEERLRQNKQNSIYNESEIYQREQEEKKVLQDKEKYRNEREAQIIANAQKKGFIVKKRITENNKVKLILQRRDF
;
A
#
# COMPACT_ATOMS: atom_id res chain seq x y z
N MET A 1 25.21 -14.31 82.19
CA MET A 1 25.57 -14.12 80.77
C MET A 1 24.29 -14.21 79.98
N SER A 2 23.90 -13.16 79.27
CA SER A 2 22.71 -13.18 78.41
C SER A 2 23.06 -13.92 77.12
N ILE A 3 22.28 -14.94 76.75
CA ILE A 3 22.51 -15.72 75.54
C ILE A 3 21.82 -14.99 74.38
N THR A 4 22.59 -14.54 73.39
CA THR A 4 22.05 -14.02 72.14
C THR A 4 21.66 -15.18 71.23
N ARG A 5 20.42 -15.17 70.72
CA ARG A 5 19.94 -16.13 69.71
C ARG A 5 19.51 -15.39 68.46
N THR A 6 19.97 -15.88 67.30
CA THR A 6 19.50 -15.41 65.99
C THR A 6 18.32 -16.27 65.56
N ILE A 7 17.18 -15.63 65.36
CA ILE A 7 15.97 -16.27 64.81
C ILE A 7 15.93 -15.95 63.33
N GLN A 8 15.83 -16.98 62.49
CA GLN A 8 15.65 -16.83 61.06
C GLN A 8 14.19 -17.01 60.68
N GLY A 9 13.75 -16.20 59.72
CA GLY A 9 12.47 -16.32 59.06
C GLY A 9 12.40 -17.57 58.18
N LYS A 10 11.19 -17.85 57.71
CA LYS A 10 10.86 -19.00 56.85
C LYS A 10 10.84 -18.62 55.37
N ILE A 11 10.75 -17.33 55.04
CA ILE A 11 10.63 -16.88 53.64
C ILE A 11 12.00 -16.63 53.01
N PHE A 12 12.23 -17.31 51.90
CA PHE A 12 13.35 -17.05 51.01
C PHE A 12 13.12 -15.80 50.16
N ILE A 13 14.08 -14.88 50.21
CA ILE A 13 14.05 -13.60 49.51
C ILE A 13 14.57 -13.80 48.08
N THR A 14 13.71 -13.54 47.10
CA THR A 14 14.05 -13.58 45.67
C THR A 14 14.30 -12.20 45.07
N ASP A 15 13.78 -11.15 45.73
CA ASP A 15 13.90 -9.76 45.30
C ASP A 15 14.34 -8.89 46.49
N PHE A 16 15.61 -8.48 46.48
CA PHE A 16 16.20 -7.68 47.54
C PHE A 16 15.67 -6.26 47.60
N GLN A 17 15.20 -5.68 46.49
CA GLN A 17 14.64 -4.33 46.52
C GLN A 17 13.35 -4.32 47.33
N VAL A 18 12.46 -5.28 47.04
CA VAL A 18 11.20 -5.45 47.78
C VAL A 18 11.45 -5.84 49.23
N ALA A 19 12.44 -6.72 49.49
CA ALA A 19 12.79 -7.11 50.85
C ALA A 19 13.36 -5.96 51.69
N ASN A 20 14.20 -5.10 51.08
CA ASN A 20 14.73 -3.91 51.74
C ASN A 20 13.62 -2.88 52.04
N GLU A 21 12.62 -2.79 51.17
CA GLU A 21 11.46 -1.92 51.40
C GLU A 21 10.57 -2.45 52.54
N ALA A 22 10.36 -3.77 52.60
CA ALA A 22 9.58 -4.42 53.65
C ALA A 22 10.20 -4.28 55.05
N ILE A 23 11.53 -4.27 55.18
CA ILE A 23 12.23 -4.08 56.47
C ILE A 23 12.45 -2.61 56.84
N LYS A 24 12.11 -1.65 55.96
CA LYS A 24 12.39 -0.22 56.18
C LYS A 24 11.80 0.32 57.48
N ASN A 25 10.65 -0.21 57.89
CA ASN A 25 9.95 0.15 59.13
C ASN A 25 10.31 -0.75 60.33
N PHE A 26 11.22 -1.73 60.14
CA PHE A 26 11.58 -2.76 61.12
C PHE A 26 13.11 -2.87 61.27
N PRO A 27 13.76 -1.91 61.95
CA PRO A 27 15.23 -1.81 62.05
C PRO A 27 15.87 -2.97 62.82
N SER A 28 15.08 -3.71 63.60
CA SER A 28 15.48 -4.92 64.34
C SER A 28 15.77 -6.11 63.40
N ILE A 29 15.22 -6.09 62.17
CA ILE A 29 15.28 -7.20 61.22
C ILE A 29 16.33 -6.92 60.15
N LYS A 30 17.18 -7.92 59.89
CA LYS A 30 18.22 -7.87 58.86
C LYS A 30 18.05 -9.03 57.90
N ILE A 31 18.52 -8.87 56.67
CA ILE A 31 18.56 -9.96 55.70
C ILE A 31 19.90 -10.69 55.87
N THR A 32 19.87 -11.97 56.19
CA THR A 32 21.05 -12.85 56.24
C THR A 32 20.76 -14.14 55.50
N ASN A 33 21.67 -14.56 54.62
CA ASN A 33 21.53 -15.77 53.79
C ASN A 33 20.17 -15.85 53.05
N ASN A 34 19.74 -14.73 52.47
CA ASN A 34 18.46 -14.60 51.74
C ASN A 34 17.21 -14.86 52.61
N LEU A 35 17.34 -14.79 53.93
CA LEU A 35 16.22 -14.89 54.88
C LEU A 35 16.18 -13.63 55.75
N PHE A 36 14.99 -13.28 56.25
CA PHE A 36 14.88 -12.29 57.31
C PHE A 36 15.42 -12.88 58.61
N SER A 37 16.11 -12.08 59.40
CA SER A 37 16.76 -12.52 60.62
C SER A 37 16.67 -11.46 61.71
N LEU A 38 16.49 -11.92 62.94
CA LEU A 38 16.32 -11.10 64.12
C LEU A 38 17.25 -11.61 65.21
N VAL A 39 18.00 -10.71 65.85
CA VAL A 39 18.84 -11.04 67.01
C VAL A 39 18.07 -10.71 68.28
N THR A 40 17.87 -11.69 69.15
CA THR A 40 17.10 -11.55 70.40
C THR A 40 17.93 -11.94 71.61
N ILE A 41 17.58 -11.35 72.77
CA ILE A 41 18.16 -11.63 74.08
C ILE A 41 16.97 -12.09 74.94
N ASP A 42 16.94 -13.38 75.30
CA ASP A 42 15.88 -14.11 76.04
C ASP A 42 14.64 -14.64 75.28
N GLU A 43 14.03 -15.71 75.81
CA GLU A 43 13.07 -16.64 75.14
C GLU A 43 11.66 -16.07 74.86
N TYR A 44 11.32 -14.90 75.40
CA TYR A 44 9.98 -14.31 75.27
C TYR A 44 10.05 -12.87 74.74
N SER A 45 10.50 -12.70 73.49
CA SER A 45 10.49 -11.37 72.87
C SER A 45 9.32 -11.19 71.92
N SER A 46 8.59 -10.09 72.12
CA SER A 46 7.56 -9.51 71.23
C SER A 46 8.00 -9.30 69.78
N ASN A 47 9.29 -9.44 69.51
CA ASN A 47 9.93 -9.10 68.24
C ASN A 47 9.78 -10.23 67.19
N ILE A 48 9.35 -11.43 67.60
CA ILE A 48 9.02 -12.51 66.65
C ILE A 48 7.78 -12.13 65.81
N GLU A 49 6.82 -11.39 66.38
CA GLU A 49 5.68 -10.88 65.61
C GLU A 49 6.09 -9.87 64.54
N GLU A 50 7.15 -9.09 64.77
CA GLU A 50 7.72 -8.19 63.76
C GLU A 50 8.27 -8.97 62.57
N LEU A 51 8.91 -10.11 62.83
CA LEU A 51 9.45 -10.98 61.78
C LEU A 51 8.33 -11.52 60.87
N TYR A 52 7.23 -11.99 61.46
CA TYR A 52 6.06 -12.43 60.69
C TYR A 52 5.39 -11.29 59.92
N LYS A 53 5.34 -10.08 60.49
CA LYS A 53 4.79 -8.89 59.81
C LYS A 53 5.65 -8.46 58.62
N VAL A 54 6.97 -8.48 58.74
CA VAL A 54 7.89 -8.23 57.62
C VAL A 54 7.70 -9.28 56.53
N GLU A 55 7.62 -10.55 56.91
CA GLU A 55 7.40 -11.65 55.99
C GLU A 55 6.09 -11.55 55.22
N ALA A 56 5.00 -11.15 55.90
CA ALA A 56 3.71 -10.89 55.26
C ALA A 56 3.79 -9.69 54.31
N THR A 57 4.34 -8.57 54.77
CA THR A 57 4.54 -7.34 53.97
C THR A 57 5.35 -7.64 52.72
N TYR A 58 6.46 -8.40 52.85
CA TYR A 58 7.30 -8.78 51.73
C TYR A 58 6.54 -9.62 50.69
N ARG A 59 5.72 -10.59 51.12
CA ARG A 59 4.88 -11.38 50.21
C ARG A 59 3.88 -10.52 49.47
N GLU A 60 3.18 -9.64 50.17
CA GLU A 60 2.19 -8.75 49.56
C GLU A 60 2.81 -7.84 48.51
N MET A 61 3.93 -7.18 48.85
CA MET A 61 4.63 -6.30 47.91
C MET A 61 5.21 -7.07 46.71
N LEU A 62 5.68 -8.29 46.92
CA LEU A 62 6.19 -9.13 45.83
C LEU A 62 5.06 -9.53 44.88
N LEU A 63 3.90 -9.93 45.41
CA LEU A 63 2.72 -10.25 44.63
C LEU A 63 2.21 -9.03 43.85
N GLU A 64 2.16 -7.86 44.48
CA GLU A 64 1.75 -6.63 43.82
C GLU A 64 2.70 -6.26 42.67
N LYS A 65 4.02 -6.38 42.89
CA LYS A 65 5.03 -6.15 41.85
C LYS A 65 4.87 -7.13 40.69
N GLN A 66 4.66 -8.41 40.96
CA GLN A 66 4.43 -9.42 39.94
C GLN A 66 3.16 -9.14 39.14
N HIS A 67 2.08 -8.75 39.81
CA HIS A 67 0.82 -8.39 39.16
C HIS A 67 0.99 -7.18 38.24
N LYS A 68 1.66 -6.11 38.71
CA LYS A 68 1.97 -4.93 37.88
C LYS A 68 2.80 -5.29 36.66
N GLN A 69 3.81 -6.16 36.82
CA GLN A 69 4.62 -6.63 35.70
C GLN A 69 3.81 -7.46 34.70
N GLU A 70 2.88 -8.30 35.17
CA GLU A 70 2.01 -9.07 34.29
C GLU A 70 1.03 -8.18 33.50
N GLU A 71 0.42 -7.20 34.17
CA GLU A 71 -0.44 -6.21 33.51
C GLU A 71 0.32 -5.39 32.47
N GLU A 72 1.52 -4.92 32.79
CA GLU A 72 2.37 -4.19 31.86
C GLU A 72 2.74 -5.06 30.65
N ARG A 73 3.08 -6.34 30.88
CA ARG A 73 3.33 -7.29 29.79
C ARG A 73 2.11 -7.48 28.89
N LYS A 74 0.91 -7.61 29.45
CA LYS A 74 -0.35 -7.73 28.69
C LYS A 74 -0.60 -6.48 27.85
N ARG A 75 -0.44 -5.28 28.43
CA ARG A 75 -0.58 -4.01 27.70
C ARG A 75 0.40 -3.89 26.55
N LEU A 76 1.68 -4.22 26.79
CA LEU A 76 2.71 -4.20 25.76
C LEU A 76 2.44 -5.22 24.65
N GLU A 77 1.92 -6.40 24.98
CA GLU A 77 1.56 -7.40 23.97
C GLU A 77 0.38 -6.93 23.09
N GLU A 78 -0.65 -6.32 23.69
CA GLU A 78 -1.76 -5.73 22.94
C GLU A 78 -1.31 -4.58 22.04
N GLU A 79 -0.45 -3.70 22.55
CA GLU A 79 0.11 -2.59 21.77
C GLU A 79 0.96 -3.10 20.59
N ARG A 80 1.77 -4.15 20.81
CA ARG A 80 2.52 -4.80 19.73
C ARG A 80 1.61 -5.40 18.66
N LYS A 81 0.50 -6.03 19.06
CA LYS A 81 -0.49 -6.58 18.11
C LYS A 81 -1.12 -5.47 17.27
N LYS A 82 -1.53 -4.36 17.90
CA LYS A 82 -2.06 -3.18 17.19
C LYS A 82 -1.06 -2.61 16.19
N LEU A 83 0.20 -2.44 16.60
CA LEU A 83 1.26 -1.96 15.72
C LEU A 83 1.54 -2.91 14.55
N GLU A 84 1.46 -4.22 14.76
CA GLU A 84 1.62 -5.19 13.68
C GLU A 84 0.46 -5.13 12.68
N GLU A 85 -0.77 -4.98 13.17
CA GLU A 85 -1.96 -4.81 12.34
C GLU A 85 -1.91 -3.51 11.52
N GLU A 86 -1.53 -2.38 12.15
CA GLU A 86 -1.32 -1.12 11.45
C GLU A 86 -0.26 -1.23 10.35
N LYS A 87 0.85 -1.93 10.62
CA LYS A 87 1.88 -2.18 9.59
C LYS A 87 1.33 -2.96 8.41
N ARG A 88 0.54 -4.01 8.65
CA ARG A 88 -0.12 -4.79 7.57
C ARG A 88 -1.09 -3.92 6.77
N ILE A 89 -1.87 -3.08 7.43
CA ILE A 89 -2.78 -2.14 6.76
C ILE A 89 -1.99 -1.17 5.86
N ILE A 90 -0.91 -0.58 6.36
CA ILE A 90 -0.06 0.33 5.59
C ILE A 90 0.57 -0.37 4.39
N GLU A 91 1.02 -1.62 4.55
CA GLU A 91 1.61 -2.41 3.49
C GLU A 91 0.59 -2.71 2.38
N ASN A 92 -0.62 -3.14 2.75
CA ASN A 92 -1.74 -3.32 1.83
C ASN A 92 -2.12 -2.02 1.10
N GLN A 93 -2.12 -0.89 1.81
CA GLN A 93 -2.39 0.43 1.20
C GLN A 93 -1.33 0.81 0.16
N LYS A 94 -0.04 0.51 0.42
CA LYS A 94 1.05 0.75 -0.54
C LYS A 94 0.90 -0.13 -1.78
N GLU A 95 0.59 -1.42 -1.61
CA GLU A 95 0.34 -2.32 -2.74
C GLU A 95 -0.82 -1.83 -3.60
N PHE A 96 -1.93 -1.44 -2.97
CA PHE A 96 -3.07 -0.88 -3.67
C PHE A 96 -2.72 0.40 -4.44
N LEU A 97 -1.94 1.29 -3.83
CA LEU A 97 -1.49 2.53 -4.49
C LEU A 97 -0.58 2.24 -5.69
N ASN A 98 0.31 1.24 -5.60
CA ASN A 98 1.14 0.83 -6.74
C ASN A 98 0.28 0.27 -7.90
N GLN A 99 -0.75 -0.52 -7.60
CA GLN A 99 -1.69 -1.01 -8.61
C GLN A 99 -2.43 0.13 -9.31
N LEU A 100 -2.82 1.17 -8.57
CA LEU A 100 -3.47 2.36 -9.16
C LEU A 100 -2.53 3.12 -10.09
N ILE A 101 -1.25 3.29 -9.71
CA ILE A 101 -0.24 3.94 -10.56
C ILE A 101 -0.07 3.15 -11.86
N GLU A 102 0.08 1.83 -11.79
CA GLU A 102 0.24 0.99 -12.98
C GLU A 102 -0.99 1.08 -13.91
N LEU A 103 -2.20 1.10 -13.35
CA LEU A 103 -3.43 1.29 -14.12
C LEU A 103 -3.48 2.67 -14.78
N GLU A 104 -3.08 3.73 -14.08
CA GLU A 104 -3.04 5.08 -14.65
C GLU A 104 -2.04 5.18 -15.81
N GLU A 105 -0.86 4.58 -15.67
CA GLU A 105 0.14 4.52 -16.74
C GLU A 105 -0.38 3.78 -17.98
N ARG A 106 -1.03 2.63 -17.78
CA ARG A 106 -1.67 1.88 -18.89
C ARG A 106 -2.76 2.71 -19.57
N LEU A 107 -3.59 3.43 -18.81
CA LEU A 107 -4.61 4.31 -19.38
C LEU A 107 -3.99 5.45 -20.19
N ARG A 108 -2.90 6.04 -19.71
CA ARG A 108 -2.16 7.08 -20.45
C ARG A 108 -1.59 6.55 -21.77
N GLN A 109 -0.97 5.37 -21.75
CA GLN A 109 -0.47 4.71 -22.95
C GLN A 109 -1.59 4.41 -23.95
N ASN A 110 -2.70 3.84 -23.49
CA ASN A 110 -3.86 3.57 -24.33
C ASN A 110 -4.41 4.84 -24.97
N LYS A 111 -4.49 5.94 -24.22
CA LYS A 111 -4.94 7.23 -24.75
C LYS A 111 -3.98 7.77 -25.82
N GLN A 112 -2.67 7.68 -25.60
CA GLN A 112 -1.67 8.09 -26.60
C GLN A 112 -1.77 7.26 -27.88
N ASN A 113 -1.92 5.94 -27.75
CA ASN A 113 -2.09 5.04 -28.90
C ASN A 113 -3.38 5.34 -29.66
N SER A 114 -4.48 5.62 -28.96
CA SER A 114 -5.75 6.00 -29.58
C SER A 114 -5.60 7.26 -30.43
N ILE A 115 -4.97 8.30 -29.87
CA ILE A 115 -4.73 9.57 -30.56
C ILE A 115 -3.85 9.35 -31.81
N TYR A 116 -2.80 8.55 -31.67
CA TYR A 116 -1.91 8.22 -32.79
C TYR A 116 -2.69 7.52 -33.91
N ASN A 117 -3.45 6.48 -33.59
CA ASN A 117 -4.25 5.73 -34.56
C ASN A 117 -5.29 6.61 -35.27
N GLU A 118 -5.99 7.47 -34.54
CA GLU A 118 -6.93 8.43 -35.14
C GLU A 118 -6.23 9.37 -36.11
N SER A 119 -5.03 9.84 -35.77
CA SER A 119 -4.24 10.71 -36.64
C SER A 119 -3.79 10.02 -37.93
N GLU A 120 -3.40 8.74 -37.85
CA GLU A 120 -3.05 7.95 -39.04
C GLU A 120 -4.26 7.71 -39.95
N ILE A 121 -5.42 7.38 -39.37
CA ILE A 121 -6.66 7.20 -40.11
C ILE A 121 -7.01 8.49 -40.86
N TYR A 122 -6.96 9.64 -40.16
CA TYR A 122 -7.23 10.93 -40.77
C TYR A 122 -6.26 11.25 -41.92
N GLN A 123 -4.96 10.98 -41.76
CA GLN A 123 -3.98 11.19 -42.83
C GLN A 123 -4.28 10.32 -44.06
N ARG A 124 -4.60 9.03 -43.86
CA ARG A 124 -4.99 8.13 -44.94
C ARG A 124 -6.24 8.60 -45.67
N GLU A 125 -7.27 9.04 -44.94
CA GLU A 125 -8.49 9.58 -45.56
C GLU A 125 -8.21 10.81 -46.43
N GLN A 126 -7.28 11.68 -46.01
CA GLN A 126 -6.88 12.85 -46.79
C GLN A 126 -6.10 12.46 -48.05
N GLU A 127 -5.19 11.49 -47.94
CA GLU A 127 -4.47 10.95 -49.09
C GLU A 127 -5.41 10.27 -50.09
N GLU A 128 -6.36 9.45 -49.62
CA GLU A 128 -7.37 8.82 -50.46
C GLU A 128 -8.23 9.85 -51.20
N LYS A 129 -8.65 10.93 -50.51
CA LYS A 129 -9.38 12.04 -51.14
C LYS A 129 -8.55 12.73 -52.22
N LYS A 130 -7.27 13.00 -51.98
CA LYS A 130 -6.37 13.59 -53.00
C LYS A 130 -6.24 12.67 -54.21
N VAL A 131 -6.01 11.38 -54.00
CA VAL A 131 -5.90 10.39 -55.08
C VAL A 131 -7.20 10.31 -55.89
N LEU A 132 -8.38 10.39 -55.24
CA LEU A 132 -9.67 10.42 -55.93
C LEU A 132 -9.83 11.68 -56.79
N GLN A 133 -9.47 12.85 -56.25
CA GLN A 133 -9.50 14.12 -56.98
C GLN A 133 -8.56 14.09 -58.19
N ASP A 134 -7.34 13.60 -58.03
CA ASP A 134 -6.37 13.47 -59.12
C ASP A 134 -6.86 12.51 -60.22
N LYS A 135 -7.46 11.38 -59.83
CA LYS A 135 -8.09 10.43 -60.77
C LYS A 135 -9.27 11.04 -61.51
N GLU A 136 -10.06 11.89 -60.86
CA GLU A 136 -11.17 12.59 -61.51
C GLU A 136 -10.67 13.65 -62.48
N LYS A 137 -9.69 14.46 -62.07
CA LYS A 137 -9.04 15.46 -62.91
C LYS A 137 -8.45 14.82 -64.17
N TYR A 138 -7.68 13.74 -64.02
CA TYR A 138 -7.11 13.00 -65.15
C TYR A 138 -8.20 12.46 -66.10
N ARG A 139 -9.31 11.94 -65.57
CA ARG A 139 -10.43 11.45 -66.39
C ARG A 139 -11.06 12.59 -67.20
N ASN A 140 -11.27 13.75 -66.59
CA ASN A 140 -11.84 14.92 -67.25
C ASN A 140 -10.91 15.49 -68.33
N GLU A 141 -9.60 15.59 -68.05
CA GLU A 141 -8.60 16.04 -69.02
C GLU A 141 -8.53 15.10 -70.23
N ARG A 142 -8.53 13.78 -69.99
CA ARG A 142 -8.52 12.77 -71.05
C ARG A 142 -9.80 12.81 -71.88
N GLU A 143 -10.96 12.99 -71.24
CA GLU A 143 -12.23 13.16 -71.94
C GLU A 143 -12.20 14.39 -72.85
N ALA A 144 -11.77 15.54 -72.33
CA ALA A 144 -11.63 16.78 -73.10
C ALA A 144 -10.70 16.59 -74.32
N GLN A 145 -9.59 15.88 -74.15
CA GLN A 145 -8.67 15.58 -75.25
C GLN A 145 -9.30 14.68 -76.32
N ILE A 146 -10.09 13.67 -75.93
CA ILE A 146 -10.82 12.81 -76.87
C ILE A 146 -11.84 13.64 -77.66
N ILE A 147 -12.58 14.51 -76.99
CA ILE A 147 -13.57 15.40 -77.62
C ILE A 147 -12.89 16.36 -78.61
N ALA A 148 -11.79 17.00 -78.21
CA ALA A 148 -11.03 17.90 -79.08
C ALA A 148 -10.50 17.18 -80.32
N ASN A 149 -10.01 15.95 -80.18
CA ASN A 149 -9.56 15.13 -81.30
C ASN A 149 -10.72 14.71 -82.23
N ALA A 150 -11.89 14.38 -81.68
CA ALA A 150 -13.09 14.10 -82.46
C ALA A 150 -13.55 15.33 -83.27
N GLN A 151 -13.53 16.52 -82.65
CA GLN A 151 -13.85 17.79 -83.31
C GLN A 151 -12.91 18.11 -84.47
N LYS A 152 -11.59 17.93 -84.29
CA LYS A 152 -10.61 18.09 -85.37
C LYS A 152 -10.86 17.16 -86.56
N LYS A 153 -11.43 15.98 -86.32
CA LYS A 153 -11.83 15.00 -87.34
C LYS A 153 -13.22 15.28 -87.95
N GLY A 154 -13.86 16.40 -87.60
CA GLY A 154 -15.16 16.79 -88.12
C GLY A 154 -16.36 16.14 -87.42
N PHE A 155 -16.21 15.66 -86.19
CA PHE A 155 -17.33 15.10 -85.40
C PHE A 155 -17.76 16.04 -84.27
N ILE A 156 -19.02 15.95 -83.84
CA ILE A 156 -19.57 16.61 -82.65
C ILE A 156 -20.07 15.56 -81.65
N VAL A 157 -19.98 15.88 -80.36
CA VAL A 157 -20.52 15.03 -79.30
C VAL A 157 -22.03 15.28 -79.21
N LYS A 158 -22.82 14.24 -79.50
CA LYS A 158 -24.29 14.30 -79.45
C LYS A 158 -24.83 13.88 -78.09
N LYS A 159 -24.20 12.90 -77.45
CA LYS A 159 -24.63 12.38 -76.15
C LYS A 159 -23.44 11.85 -75.36
N ARG A 160 -23.47 12.11 -74.06
CA ARG A 160 -22.57 11.54 -73.05
C ARG A 160 -23.38 10.56 -72.20
N ILE A 161 -22.89 9.34 -72.06
CA ILE A 161 -23.50 8.31 -71.21
C ILE A 161 -22.43 7.81 -70.24
N THR A 162 -22.72 7.86 -68.95
CA THR A 162 -21.84 7.35 -67.90
C THR A 162 -22.48 6.13 -67.26
N GLU A 163 -21.86 4.96 -67.41
CA GLU A 163 -22.35 3.69 -66.88
C GLU A 163 -21.16 2.87 -66.34
N ASN A 164 -21.26 2.32 -65.12
CA ASN A 164 -20.29 1.37 -64.54
C ASN A 164 -18.82 1.76 -64.79
N ASN A 165 -18.42 2.94 -64.30
CA ASN A 165 -17.05 3.49 -64.46
C ASN A 165 -16.59 3.71 -65.92
N LYS A 166 -17.47 3.61 -66.92
CA LYS A 166 -17.17 3.90 -68.32
C LYS A 166 -17.95 5.12 -68.79
N VAL A 167 -17.27 6.00 -69.54
CA VAL A 167 -17.89 7.11 -70.25
C VAL A 167 -17.96 6.74 -71.73
N LYS A 168 -19.17 6.70 -72.29
CA LYS A 168 -19.43 6.49 -73.71
C LYS A 168 -19.81 7.83 -74.33
N LEU A 169 -19.08 8.23 -75.38
CA LEU A 169 -19.37 9.43 -76.18
C LEU A 169 -19.99 9.00 -77.50
N ILE A 170 -21.21 9.45 -77.78
CA ILE A 170 -21.86 9.25 -79.08
C ILE A 170 -21.50 10.45 -79.96
N LEU A 171 -20.77 10.18 -81.04
CA LEU A 171 -20.30 11.19 -81.99
C LEU A 171 -21.19 11.22 -83.24
N GLN A 172 -21.44 12.42 -83.78
CA GLN A 172 -22.12 12.64 -85.05
C GLN A 172 -21.18 13.41 -85.98
N ARG A 173 -21.10 13.01 -87.26
CA ARG A 173 -20.29 13.73 -88.25
C ARG A 173 -20.94 15.10 -88.51
N ARG A 174 -20.12 16.15 -88.63
CA ARG A 174 -20.57 17.44 -89.19
C ARG A 174 -20.70 17.23 -90.68
N ASP A 175 -21.92 17.02 -91.13
CA ASP A 175 -22.25 17.18 -92.54
C ASP A 175 -22.32 18.69 -92.78
N PHE A 176 -21.45 19.18 -93.67
CA PHE A 176 -21.48 20.56 -94.18
C PHE A 176 -22.54 20.67 -95.28
#